data_AF-A0A0S8G0N9-F1
#
_entry.id   AF-A0A0S8G0N9-F1
#
_cell.length_a   1.000
_cell.length_b   1.000
_cell.length_c   1.000
_cell.angle_alpha   90.00
_cell.angle_beta   90.00
_cell.angle_gamma   90.00
#
_symmetry.space_group_name_H-M   'P 1'
#
loop_
_entity.id
_entity.type
_entity.pdbx_description
1 polymer ?
#
loop_
_entity_poly.entity_id
_entity_poly.type
_entity_poly.pdbx_seq_one_letter_code
_entity_poly.pdbx_strand_id
1 'polypeptide(L)'
;MNDSWIALCFTTIAVVVSIVIKFAKPLTWMQFIGLFATLEGTVVLATAVSFNIPPHGKNWRDSLKWAVTEFPKYGSTPSFSCVKFYLGLFLIFVGVAITSLSF
;
A
#
# COMPACT_ATOMS: atom_id res chain seq x y z
N MET A 1 -8.78 6.60 -13.18
CA MET A 1 -8.76 7.39 -11.92
C MET A 1 -7.30 7.59 -11.54
N ASN A 2 -6.93 8.78 -11.09
CA ASN A 2 -5.51 9.14 -10.87
C ASN A 2 -4.95 8.33 -9.69
N ASP A 3 -4.07 7.34 -9.97
CA ASP A 3 -3.47 6.40 -8.99
C ASP A 3 -2.91 7.11 -7.74
N SER A 4 -2.54 8.39 -7.86
CA SER A 4 -2.07 9.24 -6.78
C SER A 4 -3.03 9.36 -5.59
N TRP A 5 -4.36 9.33 -5.80
CA TRP A 5 -5.32 9.48 -4.69
C TRP A 5 -5.41 8.23 -3.82
N ILE A 6 -5.37 7.05 -4.44
CA ILE A 6 -5.42 5.77 -3.73
C ILE A 6 -4.12 5.58 -2.94
N ALA A 7 -2.98 5.89 -3.55
CA ALA A 7 -1.68 5.87 -2.86
C ALA A 7 -1.66 6.82 -1.65
N LEU A 8 -2.17 8.05 -1.79
CA LEU A 8 -2.30 9.03 -0.70
C LEU A 8 -3.18 8.53 0.45
N CYS A 9 -4.31 7.89 0.16
CA CYS A 9 -5.17 7.32 1.20
C CYS A 9 -4.45 6.21 1.96
N PHE A 10 -3.75 5.31 1.26
CA PHE A 10 -3.05 4.20 1.91
C PHE A 10 -1.84 4.65 2.72
N THR A 11 -1.07 5.64 2.27
CA THR A 11 0.02 6.23 3.07
C THR A 11 -0.51 6.95 4.29
N THR A 12 -1.61 7.69 4.17
CA THR A 12 -2.27 8.32 5.33
C THR A 12 -2.71 7.27 6.36
N ILE A 13 -3.28 6.15 5.91
CA ILE A 13 -3.64 5.03 6.79
C ILE A 13 -2.39 4.42 7.44
N ALA A 14 -1.30 4.21 6.68
CA ALA A 14 -0.04 3.67 7.19
C ALA A 14 0.57 4.57 8.30
N VAL A 15 0.53 5.89 8.12
CA VAL A 15 0.96 6.87 9.12
C VAL A 15 0.10 6.73 10.39
N VAL A 16 -1.23 6.73 10.26
CA VAL A 16 -2.15 6.64 11.40
C VAL A 16 -1.94 5.32 12.15
N VAL A 17 -1.85 4.19 11.44
CA VAL A 17 -1.61 2.87 12.04
C VAL A 17 -0.27 2.83 12.78
N SER A 18 0.79 3.39 12.19
CA SER A 18 2.10 3.48 12.84
C SER A 18 2.02 4.24 14.17
N ILE A 19 1.32 5.38 14.18
CA ILE A 19 1.14 6.20 15.38
C ILE A 19 0.36 5.42 16.44
N VAL A 20 -0.76 4.79 16.07
CA VAL A 20 -1.58 3.99 17.00
C VAL A 20 -0.76 2.86 17.62
N ILE A 21 0.06 2.16 16.82
CA ILE A 21 0.91 1.06 17.30
C ILE A 21 1.97 1.58 18.30
N LYS A 22 2.56 2.76 18.05
CA LYS A 22 3.51 3.40 18.98
C LYS A 22 2.89 3.79 20.33
N PHE A 23 1.61 4.12 20.36
CA PHE A 23 0.91 4.37 21.63
C PHE A 23 0.46 3.07 22.31
N ALA A 24 0.18 2.01 21.53
CA ALA A 24 -0.22 0.70 22.06
C ALA A 24 0.96 -0.14 22.59
N LYS A 25 2.17 0.05 22.04
CA LYS A 25 3.40 -0.61 22.51
C LYS A 25 4.51 0.40 22.72
N PRO A 26 5.32 0.29 23.81
CA PRO A 26 6.46 1.16 24.04
C PRO A 26 7.60 0.81 23.08
N LEU A 27 7.44 1.19 21.81
CA LEU A 27 8.44 1.02 20.77
C LEU A 27 9.54 2.05 20.94
N THR A 28 10.79 1.62 20.83
CA THR A 28 11.92 2.57 20.71
C THR A 28 11.80 3.35 19.40
N TRP A 29 12.48 4.50 19.32
CA TRP A 29 12.42 5.34 18.13
C TRP A 29 12.88 4.60 16.86
N MET A 30 13.89 3.71 16.99
CA MET A 30 14.36 2.87 15.89
C MET A 30 13.31 1.84 15.47
N GLN A 31 12.64 1.17 16.42
CA GLN A 31 11.57 0.22 16.11
C GLN A 31 10.38 0.91 15.42
N PHE A 32 10.05 2.14 15.83
CA PHE A 32 9.01 2.94 15.18
C PHE A 32 9.39 3.33 13.74
N ILE A 33 10.63 3.78 13.51
CA ILE A 33 11.12 4.09 12.15
C ILE A 33 11.12 2.84 11.27
N GLY A 34 11.54 1.69 11.81
CA GLY A 34 11.50 0.42 11.10
C GLY A 34 10.08 0.02 10.71
N LEU A 35 9.13 0.08 11.66
CA LEU A 35 7.71 -0.18 11.42
C LEU A 35 7.13 0.75 10.35
N PHE A 36 7.43 2.04 10.43
CA PHE A 36 6.96 3.04 9.48
C PHE A 36 7.49 2.75 8.07
N ALA A 37 8.79 2.49 7.92
CA ALA A 37 9.40 2.14 6.64
C ALA A 37 8.83 0.85 6.05
N THR A 38 8.54 -0.16 6.89
CA THR A 38 7.90 -1.40 6.43
C THR A 38 6.47 -1.15 5.95
N LEU A 39 5.67 -0.35 6.66
CA LEU A 39 4.30 -0.04 6.27
C LEU A 39 4.24 0.79 4.97
N GLU A 40 5.05 1.83 4.86
CA GLU A 40 5.17 2.63 3.63
C GLU A 40 5.65 1.77 2.46
N GLY A 41 6.68 0.94 2.67
CA GLY A 41 7.16 0.01 1.65
C GLY A 41 6.09 -0.98 1.20
N THR A 42 5.24 -1.46 2.10
CA THR A 42 4.11 -2.34 1.78
C THR A 42 3.07 -1.63 0.92
N VAL A 43 2.75 -0.37 1.23
CA VAL A 43 1.83 0.44 0.42
C VAL A 43 2.40 0.68 -0.99
N VAL A 44 3.68 1.06 -1.08
CA VAL A 44 4.35 1.28 -2.37
C VAL A 44 4.39 -0.01 -3.19
N LEU A 45 4.67 -1.15 -2.56
CA LEU A 45 4.66 -2.47 -3.20
C LEU A 45 3.26 -2.85 -3.69
N ALA A 46 2.23 -2.61 -2.89
CA ALA A 46 0.84 -2.86 -3.27
C ALA A 46 0.38 -1.99 -4.45
N THR A 47 0.88 -0.75 -4.55
CA THR A 47 0.61 0.15 -5.68
C THR A 47 1.49 -0.10 -6.90
N ALA A 48 2.42 -1.07 -6.84
CA ALA A 48 3.22 -1.46 -7.99
C ALA A 48 2.40 -2.23 -9.05
N VAL A 49 1.29 -2.84 -8.63
CA VAL A 49 0.29 -3.44 -9.51
C VAL A 49 -0.93 -2.53 -9.52
N SER A 50 -1.20 -1.85 -10.62
CA SER A 50 -2.44 -1.08 -10.79
C SER A 50 -3.37 -1.80 -11.76
N PHE A 51 -4.59 -2.05 -11.30
CA PHE A 51 -5.67 -2.47 -12.16
C PHE A 51 -6.37 -1.20 -12.65
N ASN A 52 -6.25 -0.92 -13.94
CA ASN A 52 -7.01 0.18 -14.55
C ASN A 52 -8.46 -0.25 -14.71
N ILE A 53 -9.21 -0.23 -13.59
CA ILE A 53 -10.63 -0.57 -13.55
C ILE A 53 -11.39 0.67 -14.02
N PRO A 54 -11.98 0.68 -15.24
CA PRO A 54 -12.78 1.80 -15.66
C PRO A 54 -14.01 1.94 -14.74
N PRO A 55 -14.46 3.16 -14.43
CA PRO A 55 -15.71 3.35 -13.71
C PRO A 55 -16.85 2.68 -14.50
N HIS A 56 -17.65 1.86 -13.82
CA HIS A 56 -18.70 1.08 -14.46
C HIS A 56 -20.04 1.26 -13.76
N GLY A 57 -21.08 1.55 -14.53
CA GLY A 57 -22.40 1.89 -14.00
C GLY A 57 -22.51 3.34 -13.50
N LYS A 58 -23.69 3.68 -12.95
CA LYS A 58 -24.01 5.04 -12.47
C LYS A 58 -23.59 5.29 -11.02
N ASN A 59 -23.40 4.23 -10.23
CA ASN A 59 -23.13 4.31 -8.80
C ASN A 59 -21.88 3.50 -8.40
N TRP A 60 -21.26 3.88 -7.29
CA TRP A 60 -20.04 3.22 -6.77
C TRP A 60 -20.25 1.73 -6.47
N ARG A 61 -21.46 1.33 -6.06
CA ARG A 61 -21.80 -0.08 -5.79
C ARG A 61 -21.77 -0.94 -7.06
N ASP A 62 -22.26 -0.39 -8.17
CA ASP A 62 -22.26 -1.10 -9.46
C ASP A 62 -20.83 -1.23 -9.99
N SER A 63 -20.02 -0.18 -9.83
CA SER A 63 -18.59 -0.23 -10.12
C SER A 63 -17.87 -1.26 -9.26
N LEU A 64 -18.20 -1.35 -7.96
CA LEU A 64 -17.59 -2.31 -7.05
C LEU A 64 -17.97 -3.76 -7.39
N LYS A 65 -19.27 -4.00 -7.65
CA LYS A 65 -19.75 -5.32 -8.06
C LYS A 65 -19.03 -5.76 -9.33
N TRP A 66 -18.98 -4.89 -10.34
CA TRP A 66 -18.30 -5.17 -11.59
C TRP A 66 -16.80 -5.41 -11.41
N ALA A 67 -16.10 -4.56 -10.63
CA ALA A 67 -14.69 -4.71 -10.32
C ALA A 67 -14.33 -6.06 -9.68
N VAL A 68 -15.25 -6.63 -8.88
CA VAL A 68 -15.02 -7.89 -8.17
C VAL A 68 -15.45 -9.10 -9.00
N THR A 69 -16.58 -9.04 -9.71
CA THR A 69 -17.17 -10.23 -10.35
C THR A 69 -16.89 -10.34 -11.84
N GLU A 70 -16.72 -9.23 -12.54
CA GLU A 70 -16.69 -9.17 -14.01
C GLU A 70 -15.36 -8.65 -14.55
N PHE A 71 -14.73 -7.68 -13.90
CA PHE A 71 -13.40 -7.20 -14.27
C PHE A 71 -12.34 -8.31 -14.31
N PRO A 72 -12.30 -9.34 -13.45
CA PRO A 72 -11.32 -10.42 -13.58
C PRO A 72 -11.48 -11.25 -14.88
N LYS A 73 -12.67 -11.24 -15.49
CA LYS A 73 -12.98 -11.99 -16.72
C LYS A 73 -12.66 -11.20 -17.99
N TYR A 74 -12.73 -9.87 -17.92
CA TYR A 74 -12.58 -8.95 -19.06
C TYR A 74 -11.47 -7.92 -18.86
N GLY A 75 -10.74 -8.01 -17.76
CA GLY A 75 -9.83 -6.99 -17.27
C GLY A 75 -8.62 -6.86 -18.16
N SER A 76 -8.25 -5.62 -18.44
CA SER A 76 -6.97 -5.29 -19.06
C SER A 76 -5.81 -5.85 -18.24
N THR A 77 -4.74 -6.25 -18.91
CA THR A 77 -3.47 -6.65 -18.28
C THR A 77 -3.07 -5.60 -17.23
N PRO A 78 -2.85 -5.98 -15.97
CA PRO A 78 -2.46 -5.03 -14.93
C PRO A 78 -1.19 -4.29 -15.36
N SER A 79 -1.15 -2.99 -15.13
CA SER A 79 0.06 -2.23 -15.36
C SER A 79 1.00 -2.46 -14.16
N PHE A 80 2.21 -2.92 -14.47
CA PHE A 80 3.23 -3.19 -13.46
C PHE A 80 4.32 -2.13 -13.51
N SER A 81 4.60 -1.51 -12.37
CA SER A 81 5.71 -0.58 -12.22
C SER A 81 6.87 -1.25 -11.50
N CYS A 82 7.90 -1.68 -12.25
CA CYS A 82 9.14 -2.21 -11.67
C CYS A 82 9.75 -1.25 -10.65
N VAL A 83 9.73 0.06 -10.93
CA VAL A 83 10.30 1.08 -10.05
C VAL A 83 9.59 1.09 -8.69
N LYS A 84 8.25 1.12 -8.68
CA LYS A 84 7.48 1.07 -7.42
C LYS A 84 7.68 -0.27 -6.71
N PHE A 85 7.75 -1.38 -7.46
CA PHE A 85 7.98 -2.68 -6.88
C PHE A 85 9.30 -2.75 -6.11
N TYR A 86 10.42 -2.41 -6.77
CA TYR A 86 11.73 -2.45 -6.12
C TYR A 86 11.89 -1.40 -5.01
N LEU A 87 11.27 -0.23 -5.16
CA LEU A 87 11.27 0.80 -4.11
C LEU A 87 10.52 0.32 -2.85
N GLY A 88 9.34 -0.27 -3.03
CA GLY A 88 8.57 -0.85 -1.92
C GLY A 88 9.32 -1.98 -1.23
N LEU A 89 9.91 -2.88 -2.02
CA LEU A 89 10.72 -4.00 -1.52
C LEU A 89 11.94 -3.50 -0.72
N PHE A 90 12.63 -2.48 -1.22
CA PHE A 90 13.76 -1.85 -0.56
C PHE A 90 13.36 -1.23 0.78
N LEU A 91 12.26 -0.48 0.83
CA LEU A 91 11.74 0.12 2.06
C LEU A 91 11.37 -0.94 3.11
N ILE A 92 10.78 -2.06 2.67
CA ILE A 92 10.49 -3.20 3.56
C ILE A 92 11.79 -3.77 4.13
N PHE A 93 12.81 -4.03 3.30
CA PHE A 93 14.08 -4.56 3.77
C PHE A 93 14.81 -3.61 4.73
N VAL A 94 14.81 -2.31 4.44
CA VAL A 94 15.35 -1.29 5.35
C VAL A 94 14.59 -1.28 6.67
N GLY A 95 13.26 -1.32 6.63
CA GLY A 95 12.43 -1.37 7.82
C GLY A 95 12.71 -2.60 8.69
N VAL A 96 12.75 -3.79 8.08
CA VAL A 96 13.09 -5.05 8.77
C VAL A 96 14.51 -5.01 9.36
N ALA A 97 15.49 -4.50 8.60
CA ALA A 97 16.87 -4.39 9.07
C ALA A 97 16.97 -3.47 10.30
N ILE A 98 16.35 -2.29 10.24
CA ILE A 98 16.32 -1.33 11.37
C ILE A 98 15.65 -1.99 12.59
N THR A 99 14.50 -2.65 12.40
CA THR A 99 13.82 -3.35 13.50
C THR A 99 14.67 -4.48 14.09
N SER A 100 15.41 -5.23 13.27
CA SER A 100 16.29 -6.31 13.75
C SER A 100 17.53 -5.82 14.52
N LEU A 101 18.02 -4.62 14.19
CA LEU A 101 19.14 -3.96 14.89
C LEU A 101 18.69 -3.31 16.21
N SER A 102 17.38 -3.23 16.45
CA SER A 102 16.79 -2.60 17.63
C SER A 102 16.55 -3.58 18.79
N PHE A 103 17.13 -4.79 18.73
CA PHE A 103 17.07 -5.82 19.77
C PHE A 103 18.19 -5.67 20.80
#